data_AF-A0A4R2B7L0-F1
#
_entry.id   AF-A0A4R2B7L0-F1
#
_cell.length_a   1.000
_cell.length_b   1.000
_cell.length_c   1.000
_cell.angle_alpha   90.00
_cell.angle_beta   90.00
_cell.angle_gamma   90.00
#
_symmetry.space_group_name_H-M   'P 1'
#
loop_
_entity.id
_entity.type
_entity.pdbx_description
1 polymer ?
#
loop_
_entity_poly.entity_id
_entity_poly.type
_entity_poly.pdbx_seq_one_letter_code
_entity_poly.pdbx_strand_id
1 'polypeptide(L)'
;MKVQYLKPEVLVETAEKNMQNHLQTWLSKWFFYRKKLYSIELVYLPYSVFPYTLESKSLRGEIQGFVGIETYEKQAAILPLGQETFEADSTTLPLLPVGEEIKEKHAYDLVYEEAFKKEKKRSSIKLQVNSPFLLYVPYYVGYLKGKETDILAADGLSGNLQYDMKDAILKAFLKESQLVKQG
;
A
#
# COMPACT_ATOMS: atom_id res chain seq x y z
N MET A 1 20.98 -1.39 7.33
CA MET A 1 19.99 -0.66 8.16
C MET A 1 18.85 -1.61 8.44
N LYS A 2 18.33 -1.67 9.66
CA LYS A 2 17.14 -2.50 9.93
C LYS A 2 15.89 -1.79 9.44
N VAL A 3 14.96 -2.55 8.87
CA VAL A 3 13.64 -2.06 8.43
C VAL A 3 12.53 -2.89 9.04
N GLN A 4 11.36 -2.28 9.22
CA GLN A 4 10.14 -2.98 9.61
C GLN A 4 9.32 -3.34 8.37
N TYR A 5 8.77 -4.54 8.33
CA TYR A 5 7.98 -5.01 7.19
C TYR A 5 6.86 -5.96 7.62
N LEU A 6 5.88 -6.15 6.74
CA LEU A 6 4.84 -7.18 6.88
C LEU A 6 5.18 -8.38 6.02
N LYS A 7 4.99 -9.61 6.52
CA LYS A 7 5.14 -10.80 5.66
C LYS A 7 3.94 -10.92 4.72
N PRO A 8 4.14 -11.36 3.46
CA PRO A 8 3.01 -11.71 2.62
C PRO A 8 2.23 -12.85 3.30
N GLU A 9 0.92 -12.70 3.38
CA GLU A 9 0.02 -13.76 3.87
C GLU A 9 -0.51 -14.61 2.72
N VAL A 10 -0.46 -14.07 1.50
CA VAL A 10 -0.88 -14.77 0.29
C VAL A 10 0.34 -15.32 -0.44
N LEU A 11 0.26 -16.57 -0.87
CA LEU A 11 1.27 -17.22 -1.71
C LEU A 11 1.28 -16.63 -3.13
N VAL A 12 2.45 -16.66 -3.78
CA VAL A 12 2.64 -16.10 -5.13
C VAL A 12 1.71 -16.75 -6.16
N GLU A 13 1.45 -18.05 -6.05
CA GLU A 13 0.57 -18.80 -6.95
C GLU A 13 -0.88 -18.32 -6.85
N THR A 14 -1.31 -17.92 -5.65
CA THR A 14 -2.65 -17.35 -5.42
C THR A 14 -2.75 -15.97 -6.04
N ALA A 15 -1.74 -15.12 -5.87
CA ALA A 15 -1.69 -13.80 -6.49
C ALA A 15 -1.67 -13.91 -8.04
N GLU A 16 -0.86 -14.82 -8.57
CA GLU A 16 -0.78 -15.12 -10.00
C GLU A 16 -2.15 -15.55 -10.55
N LYS A 17 -2.81 -16.51 -9.88
CA LYS A 17 -4.16 -16.97 -10.26
C LYS A 17 -5.17 -15.83 -10.26
N ASN A 18 -5.14 -14.96 -9.25
CA ASN A 18 -6.05 -13.81 -9.16
C ASN A 18 -5.83 -12.83 -10.32
N MET A 19 -4.57 -12.53 -10.65
CA MET A 19 -4.21 -11.69 -11.79
C MET A 19 -4.65 -12.32 -13.12
N GLN A 20 -4.38 -13.61 -13.33
CA GLN A 20 -4.80 -14.31 -14.55
C GLN A 20 -6.32 -14.34 -14.72
N ASN A 21 -7.06 -14.67 -13.65
CA ASN A 21 -8.52 -14.66 -13.66
C ASN A 21 -9.08 -13.27 -14.00
N HIS A 22 -8.46 -12.23 -13.44
CA HIS A 22 -8.84 -10.86 -13.78
C HIS A 22 -8.63 -10.59 -15.27
N LEU A 23 -7.47 -10.89 -15.84
CA LEU A 23 -7.18 -10.68 -17.28
C LEU A 23 -8.12 -11.47 -18.23
N GLN A 24 -8.74 -12.55 -17.74
CA GLN A 24 -9.69 -13.35 -18.52
C GLN A 24 -11.14 -12.88 -18.42
N THR A 25 -11.46 -11.99 -17.47
CA THR A 25 -12.81 -11.48 -17.24
C THR A 25 -13.32 -10.66 -18.43
N TRP A 26 -14.62 -10.71 -18.72
CA TRP A 26 -15.19 -10.04 -19.90
C TRP A 26 -14.95 -8.52 -19.93
N LEU A 27 -14.95 -7.86 -18.77
CA LEU A 27 -14.67 -6.42 -18.64
C LEU A 27 -13.18 -6.08 -18.87
N SER A 28 -12.25 -6.91 -18.39
CA SER A 28 -10.82 -6.69 -18.59
C SER A 28 -10.41 -6.96 -20.04
N LYS A 29 -11.15 -7.78 -20.79
CA LYS A 29 -10.95 -7.89 -22.24
C LYS A 29 -11.10 -6.54 -22.95
N TRP A 30 -11.85 -5.58 -22.41
CA TRP A 30 -11.98 -4.26 -23.07
C TRP A 30 -10.76 -3.34 -22.83
N PHE A 31 -10.16 -3.39 -21.63
CA PHE A 31 -9.02 -2.55 -21.24
C PHE A 31 -7.65 -3.21 -21.44
N PHE A 32 -7.61 -4.54 -21.37
CA PHE A 32 -6.40 -5.37 -21.44
C PHE A 32 -6.43 -6.35 -22.62
N TYR A 33 -7.20 -6.06 -23.67
CA TYR A 33 -7.32 -6.93 -24.84
C TYR A 33 -5.93 -7.39 -25.32
N ARG A 34 -5.65 -8.70 -25.22
CA ARG A 34 -4.40 -9.39 -25.60
C ARG A 34 -3.19 -9.25 -24.67
N LYS A 35 -3.31 -8.60 -23.51
CA LYS A 35 -2.23 -8.62 -22.50
C LYS A 35 -2.22 -9.97 -21.78
N LYS A 36 -1.04 -10.54 -21.58
CA LYS A 36 -0.82 -11.77 -20.81
C LYS A 36 0.13 -11.50 -19.66
N LEU A 37 -0.14 -12.09 -18.50
CA LEU A 37 0.83 -12.11 -17.41
C LEU A 37 2.06 -12.90 -17.88
N TYR A 38 3.22 -12.27 -17.80
CA TYR A 38 4.50 -12.81 -18.27
C TYR A 38 5.38 -13.27 -17.10
N SER A 39 5.43 -12.47 -16.04
CA SER A 39 6.16 -12.77 -14.82
C SER A 39 5.49 -12.07 -13.64
N ILE A 40 5.84 -12.53 -12.44
CA ILE A 40 5.39 -11.96 -11.18
C ILE A 40 6.60 -11.89 -10.24
N GLU A 41 6.69 -10.83 -9.45
CA GLU A 41 7.68 -10.72 -8.39
C GLU A 41 7.07 -10.13 -7.12
N LEU A 42 7.70 -10.41 -5.97
CA LEU A 42 7.37 -9.79 -4.70
C LEU A 42 8.25 -8.56 -4.53
N VAL A 43 7.63 -7.42 -4.23
CA VAL A 43 8.32 -6.18 -3.83
C VAL A 43 7.73 -5.66 -2.54
N TYR A 44 8.46 -4.76 -1.89
CA TYR A 44 8.06 -4.11 -0.66
C TYR A 44 7.95 -2.62 -0.85
N LEU A 45 6.74 -2.09 -0.77
CA LEU A 45 6.48 -0.66 -0.93
C LEU A 45 6.52 0.05 0.44
N PRO A 46 7.22 1.21 0.55
CA PRO A 46 7.31 1.94 1.81
C PRO A 46 6.06 2.78 2.10
N TYR A 47 5.53 2.59 3.30
CA TYR A 47 4.44 3.35 3.90
C TYR A 47 4.93 4.12 5.12
N SER A 48 4.54 5.39 5.22
CA SER A 48 4.57 6.14 6.48
C SER A 48 3.33 5.80 7.28
N VAL A 49 3.51 5.12 8.42
CA VAL A 49 2.41 4.65 9.26
C VAL A 49 2.27 5.56 10.47
N PHE A 50 1.08 6.14 10.62
CA PHE A 50 0.76 7.06 11.70
C PHE A 50 -0.20 6.37 12.68
N PRO A 51 0.21 6.18 13.95
CA PRO A 51 -0.72 5.85 15.02
C PRO A 51 -1.69 6.99 15.24
N TYR A 52 -2.97 6.67 15.38
CA TYR A 52 -3.99 7.65 15.72
C TYR A 52 -4.89 7.17 16.86
N THR A 53 -5.44 8.13 17.59
CA THR A 53 -6.51 7.91 18.56
C THR A 53 -7.70 8.82 18.25
N LEU A 54 -8.90 8.27 18.35
CA LEU A 54 -10.17 8.91 18.01
C LEU A 54 -11.13 8.75 19.18
N GLU A 55 -11.55 9.88 19.74
CA GLU A 55 -12.63 9.95 20.73
C GLU A 55 -13.81 10.71 20.14
N SER A 56 -15.03 10.19 20.29
CA SER A 56 -16.26 10.92 19.96
C SER A 56 -17.34 10.65 20.99
N LYS A 57 -18.24 11.62 21.21
CA LYS A 57 -19.41 11.45 22.08
C LYS A 57 -20.35 10.34 21.60
N SER A 58 -20.35 10.01 20.32
CA SER A 58 -21.12 8.91 19.73
C SER A 58 -20.48 7.54 19.92
N LEU A 59 -19.17 7.50 20.18
CA LEU A 59 -18.42 6.27 20.34
C LEU A 59 -18.38 5.89 21.83
N ARG A 60 -18.63 4.62 22.13
CA ARG A 60 -18.50 4.08 23.49
C ARG A 60 -17.04 3.75 23.79
N GLY A 61 -16.17 4.76 23.77
CA GLY A 61 -14.73 4.63 24.08
C GLY A 61 -13.80 5.24 23.03
N GLU A 62 -12.51 5.19 23.35
CA GLU A 62 -11.41 5.57 22.46
C GLU A 62 -11.21 4.49 21.39
N ILE A 63 -11.11 4.90 20.12
CA ILE A 63 -10.68 4.05 19.02
C ILE A 63 -9.22 4.36 18.74
N GLN A 64 -8.38 3.33 18.76
CA GLN A 64 -7.00 3.41 18.32
C GLN A 64 -6.89 2.81 16.91
N GLY A 65 -5.89 3.23 16.14
CA GLY A 65 -5.69 2.69 14.79
C GLY A 65 -4.36 3.10 14.18
N PHE A 66 -4.07 2.52 13.02
CA PHE A 66 -2.95 2.89 12.18
C PHE A 66 -3.46 3.30 10.80
N VAL A 67 -3.00 4.46 10.33
CA VAL A 67 -3.15 4.86 8.93
C VAL A 67 -1.78 4.77 8.27
N GLY A 68 -1.65 3.90 7.27
CA GLY A 68 -0.49 3.83 6.40
C GLY A 68 -0.72 4.73 5.19
N ILE A 69 0.29 5.50 4.80
CA ILE A 69 0.27 6.32 3.59
C ILE A 69 1.52 5.99 2.78
N GLU A 70 1.35 5.49 1.56
CA GLU A 70 2.50 5.22 0.70
C GLU A 70 3.19 6.51 0.24
N THR A 71 4.49 6.42 0.00
CA THR A 71 5.37 7.59 -0.09
C THR A 71 5.44 8.25 -1.48
N TYR A 72 4.67 7.79 -2.47
CA TYR A 72 4.72 8.27 -3.86
C TYR A 72 3.45 9.00 -4.31
N GLU A 73 2.28 8.37 -4.25
CA GLU A 73 0.97 8.95 -4.62
C GLU A 73 0.12 9.35 -3.41
N LYS A 74 0.62 9.12 -2.19
CA LYS A 74 -0.04 9.41 -0.91
C LYS A 74 -1.35 8.64 -0.74
N GLN A 75 -1.44 7.44 -1.33
CA GLN A 75 -2.57 6.54 -1.16
C GLN A 75 -2.61 6.00 0.28
N ALA A 76 -3.79 6.08 0.88
CA ALA A 76 -4.00 5.70 2.27
C ALA A 76 -4.50 4.26 2.38
N ALA A 77 -3.98 3.53 3.35
CA ALA A 77 -4.46 2.21 3.75
C ALA A 77 -4.70 2.21 5.27
N ILE A 78 -5.84 1.69 5.69
CA ILE A 78 -6.09 1.43 7.11
C ILE A 78 -5.42 0.10 7.44
N LEU A 79 -4.45 0.13 8.35
CA LEU A 79 -3.74 -1.07 8.77
C LEU A 79 -4.43 -1.67 10.00
N PRO A 80 -4.65 -3.00 10.05
CA PRO A 80 -5.25 -3.65 11.21
C PRO A 80 -4.41 -3.43 12.47
N LEU A 81 -5.08 -3.09 13.57
CA LEU A 81 -4.43 -3.12 14.88
C LEU A 81 -4.02 -4.55 15.24
N GLY A 82 -2.77 -4.72 15.66
CA GLY A 82 -2.24 -6.03 16.07
C GLY A 82 -1.64 -6.86 14.94
N GLN A 83 -1.53 -6.32 13.72
CA GLN A 83 -0.74 -6.95 12.66
C GLN A 83 0.71 -7.11 13.14
N GLU A 84 1.24 -8.33 13.07
CA GLU A 84 2.63 -8.60 13.43
C GLU A 84 3.57 -7.94 12.41
N THR A 85 4.53 -7.16 12.92
CA THR A 85 5.59 -6.54 12.13
C THR A 85 6.91 -7.26 12.39
N PHE A 86 7.72 -7.40 11.35
CA PHE A 86 8.99 -8.11 11.40
C PHE A 86 10.13 -7.14 11.11
N GLU A 87 11.31 -7.44 11.64
CA GLU A 87 12.55 -6.73 11.30
C GLU A 87 13.41 -7.54 10.33
N ALA A 88 13.99 -6.88 9.34
CA ALA A 88 14.98 -7.45 8.45
C ALA A 88 16.08 -6.44 8.13
N ASP A 89 17.25 -6.95 7.72
CA ASP A 89 18.27 -6.11 7.11
C ASP A 89 17.80 -5.61 5.74
N SER A 90 18.06 -4.34 5.45
CA SER A 90 17.62 -3.69 4.21
C SER A 90 18.12 -4.34 2.92
N THR A 91 19.10 -5.24 3.00
CA THR A 91 19.70 -5.94 1.85
C THR A 91 19.07 -7.31 1.56
N THR A 92 18.19 -7.82 2.42
CA THR A 92 17.64 -9.18 2.30
C THR A 92 16.27 -9.23 1.62
N LEU A 93 15.63 -8.07 1.46
CA LEU A 93 14.29 -7.94 0.89
C LEU A 93 14.34 -7.04 -0.36
N PRO A 94 13.45 -7.26 -1.35
CA PRO A 94 13.28 -6.37 -2.50
C PRO A 94 12.53 -5.09 -2.08
N LEU A 95 13.22 -4.22 -1.34
CA LEU A 95 12.69 -2.97 -0.82
C LEU A 95 12.71 -1.88 -1.89
N LEU A 96 11.54 -1.36 -2.23
CA LEU A 96 11.45 -0.17 -3.07
C LEU A 96 11.91 1.06 -2.27
N PRO A 97 12.60 2.02 -2.90
CA PRO A 97 13.13 3.17 -2.17
C PRO A 97 12.01 4.01 -1.56
N VAL A 98 12.29 4.66 -0.43
CA VAL A 98 11.36 5.62 0.19
C VAL A 98 11.17 6.81 -0.74
N GLY A 99 9.91 7.20 -0.99
CA GLY A 99 9.52 8.33 -1.82
C GLY A 99 9.70 9.70 -1.13
N GLU A 100 8.61 10.46 -1.04
CA GLU A 100 8.52 11.73 -0.32
C GLU A 100 8.18 11.53 1.16
N GLU A 101 8.57 12.49 1.99
CA GLU A 101 8.14 12.55 3.39
C GLU A 101 6.65 12.88 3.49
N ILE A 102 5.91 12.10 4.30
CA ILE A 102 4.50 12.35 4.59
C ILE A 102 4.37 13.16 5.88
N LYS A 103 3.67 14.30 5.80
CA LYS A 103 3.45 15.18 6.95
C LYS A 103 2.29 14.70 7.81
N GLU A 104 2.39 14.85 9.13
CA GLU A 104 1.33 14.50 10.11
C GLU A 104 -0.02 15.13 9.76
N LYS A 105 -0.04 16.37 9.26
CA LYS A 105 -1.27 17.04 8.82
C LYS A 105 -2.02 16.24 7.74
N HIS A 106 -1.30 15.63 6.80
CA HIS A 106 -1.93 14.83 5.74
C HIS A 106 -2.61 13.59 6.34
N ALA A 107 -1.92 12.90 7.25
CA ALA A 107 -2.50 11.76 7.96
C ALA A 107 -3.71 12.15 8.82
N TYR A 108 -3.64 13.30 9.48
CA TYR A 108 -4.78 13.87 10.21
C TYR A 108 -5.97 14.07 9.30
N ASP A 109 -5.80 14.78 8.18
CA ASP A 109 -6.88 15.09 7.25
C ASP A 109 -7.53 13.81 6.70
N LEU A 110 -6.74 12.78 6.35
CA LEU A 110 -7.25 11.48 5.88
C LEU A 110 -8.08 10.74 6.95
N VAL A 111 -7.54 10.59 8.15
CA VAL A 111 -8.25 9.89 9.24
C VAL A 111 -9.51 10.66 9.64
N TYR A 112 -9.41 11.98 9.66
CA TYR A 112 -10.54 12.86 9.88
C TYR A 112 -11.60 12.65 8.79
N GLU A 113 -11.28 12.68 7.51
CA GLU A 113 -12.26 12.44 6.45
C GLU A 113 -12.94 11.06 6.57
N GLU A 114 -12.19 10.00 6.82
CA GLU A 114 -12.73 8.64 6.99
C GLU A 114 -13.62 8.49 8.22
N ALA A 115 -13.24 9.08 9.36
CA ALA A 115 -14.06 9.08 10.57
C ALA A 115 -15.34 9.91 10.38
N PHE A 116 -15.26 11.04 9.67
CA PHE A 116 -16.35 11.98 9.50
C PHE A 116 -17.34 11.58 8.40
N LYS A 117 -16.96 10.75 7.43
CA LYS A 117 -17.93 10.10 6.50
C LYS A 117 -19.04 9.38 7.26
N LYS A 118 -18.78 8.94 8.49
CA LYS A 118 -19.72 8.15 9.32
C LYS A 118 -20.47 8.98 10.37
N GLU A 119 -20.10 10.24 10.65
CA GLU A 119 -20.73 11.05 11.70
C GLU A 119 -21.43 12.33 11.20
N LYS A 120 -22.70 12.53 11.61
CA LYS A 120 -23.51 13.71 11.24
C LYS A 120 -23.16 14.98 12.03
N LYS A 121 -22.49 14.89 13.19
CA LYS A 121 -22.19 16.05 14.06
C LYS A 121 -20.69 16.18 14.33
N ARG A 122 -20.09 17.18 13.69
CA ARG A 122 -18.63 17.38 13.60
C ARG A 122 -17.94 17.86 14.88
N SER A 123 -18.69 18.45 15.82
CA SER A 123 -18.12 19.19 16.96
C SER A 123 -17.75 18.32 18.17
N SER A 124 -17.90 16.99 18.08
CA SER A 124 -17.66 16.07 19.21
C SER A 124 -16.44 15.16 19.05
N ILE A 125 -15.74 15.23 17.91
CA ILE A 125 -14.60 14.36 17.62
C ILE A 125 -13.30 15.02 18.09
N LYS A 126 -12.51 14.27 18.85
CA LYS A 126 -11.09 14.55 19.10
C LYS A 126 -10.27 13.49 18.39
N LEU A 127 -9.43 13.93 17.45
CA LEU A 127 -8.48 13.09 16.75
C LEU A 127 -7.07 13.52 17.15
N GLN A 128 -6.24 12.57 17.53
CA GLN A 128 -4.80 12.77 17.71
C GLN A 128 -4.08 11.83 16.74
N VAL A 129 -3.10 12.38 16.03
CA VAL A 129 -2.19 11.62 15.17
C VAL A 129 -0.79 11.76 15.74
N ASN A 130 -0.11 10.64 15.93
CA ASN A 130 1.23 10.58 16.48
C ASN A 130 2.28 10.48 15.37
N SER A 131 3.54 10.65 15.74
CA SER A 131 4.66 10.62 14.80
C SER A 131 4.74 9.30 14.02
N PRO A 132 5.09 9.36 12.73
CA PRO A 132 5.08 8.17 11.88
C PRO A 132 6.26 7.26 12.14
N PHE A 133 6.09 6.00 11.77
CA PHE A 133 7.19 5.06 11.52
C PHE A 133 7.10 4.51 10.10
N LEU A 134 8.22 4.04 9.57
CA LEU A 134 8.28 3.46 8.23
C LEU A 134 7.97 1.97 8.29
N LEU A 135 7.01 1.53 7.48
CA LEU A 135 6.64 0.12 7.33
C LEU A 135 6.68 -0.27 5.85
N TYR A 136 7.31 -1.39 5.55
CA TYR A 136 7.34 -1.95 4.21
C TYR A 136 6.22 -2.98 4.04
N VAL A 137 5.33 -2.71 3.08
CA VAL A 137 4.14 -3.53 2.81
C VAL A 137 4.38 -4.39 1.57
N PRO A 138 4.11 -5.70 1.60
CA PRO A 138 4.37 -6.61 0.49
C PRO A 138 3.35 -6.42 -0.64
N TYR A 139 3.84 -6.38 -1.88
CA TYR A 139 3.05 -6.36 -3.09
C TYR A 139 3.58 -7.38 -4.09
N TYR A 140 2.68 -8.11 -4.74
CA TYR A 140 3.02 -8.86 -5.94
C TYR A 140 2.82 -7.98 -7.17
N VAL A 141 3.87 -7.82 -7.97
CA VAL A 141 3.85 -7.06 -9.22
C VAL A 141 3.86 -8.05 -10.38
N GLY A 142 2.73 -8.12 -11.08
CA GLY A 142 2.57 -8.88 -12.30
C GLY A 142 2.91 -8.06 -13.54
N TYR A 143 3.89 -8.51 -14.31
CA TYR A 143 4.29 -7.90 -15.57
C TYR A 143 3.43 -8.40 -16.71
N LEU A 144 2.78 -7.48 -17.42
CA LEU A 144 1.88 -7.78 -18.53
C LEU A 144 2.57 -7.52 -19.85
N LYS A 145 2.54 -8.51 -20.75
CA LYS A 145 3.06 -8.41 -22.11
C LYS A 145 1.91 -8.34 -23.12
N GLY A 146 1.88 -7.26 -23.91
CA GLY A 146 0.93 -7.04 -25.00
C GLY A 146 1.60 -6.27 -26.15
N LYS A 147 0.88 -5.30 -26.74
CA LYS A 147 1.51 -4.30 -27.64
C LYS A 147 2.50 -3.42 -26.88
N GLU A 148 2.16 -3.11 -25.64
CA GLU A 148 2.99 -2.37 -24.69
C GLU A 148 3.14 -3.21 -23.42
N THR A 149 4.24 -3.00 -22.70
CA THR A 149 4.46 -3.55 -21.37
C THR A 149 3.63 -2.77 -20.36
N ASP A 150 3.02 -3.48 -19.41
CA ASP A 150 2.24 -2.88 -18.33
C ASP A 150 2.44 -3.66 -17.03
N ILE A 151 1.95 -3.16 -15.91
CA ILE A 151 1.98 -3.85 -14.63
C ILE A 151 0.59 -3.96 -14.01
N LEU A 152 0.42 -4.97 -13.18
CA LEU A 152 -0.74 -5.17 -12.31
C LEU A 152 -0.25 -5.50 -10.91
N ALA A 153 -0.73 -4.78 -9.90
CA ALA A 153 -0.34 -5.00 -8.53
C ALA A 153 -1.41 -5.78 -7.76
N ALA A 154 -0.96 -6.70 -6.90
CA ALA A 154 -1.80 -7.35 -5.90
C ALA A 154 -1.19 -7.13 -4.51
N ASP A 155 -2.04 -6.82 -3.54
CA ASP A 155 -1.66 -6.73 -2.13
C ASP A 155 -1.17 -8.10 -1.64
N GLY A 156 0.03 -8.16 -1.06
CA GLY A 156 0.62 -9.40 -0.54
C GLY A 156 -0.06 -9.94 0.72
N LEU A 157 -0.89 -9.14 1.39
CA LEU A 157 -1.67 -9.55 2.57
C LEU A 157 -3.02 -10.16 2.18
N SER A 158 -3.73 -9.55 1.23
CA SER A 158 -5.08 -10.00 0.86
C SER A 158 -5.17 -10.73 -0.49
N GLY A 159 -4.17 -10.58 -1.36
CA GLY A 159 -4.18 -11.08 -2.74
C GLY A 159 -5.12 -10.31 -3.67
N ASN A 160 -5.74 -9.23 -3.17
CA ASN A 160 -6.63 -8.38 -3.94
C ASN A 160 -5.83 -7.48 -4.90
N LEU A 161 -6.37 -7.29 -6.10
CA LEU A 161 -5.76 -6.40 -7.08
C LEU A 161 -5.95 -4.93 -6.68
N GLN A 162 -4.86 -4.16 -6.71
CA GLN A 162 -4.86 -2.73 -6.40
C GLN A 162 -4.40 -1.95 -7.63
N TYR A 163 -5.36 -1.45 -8.41
CA TYR A 163 -5.08 -0.78 -9.69
C TYR A 163 -4.52 0.63 -9.52
N ASP A 164 -4.93 1.29 -8.44
CA ASP A 164 -4.48 2.60 -8.01
C ASP A 164 -2.99 2.60 -7.63
N MET A 165 -2.45 1.48 -7.16
CA MET A 165 -1.04 1.34 -6.80
C MET A 165 -0.06 1.32 -7.98
N LYS A 166 -0.54 1.23 -9.22
CA LYS A 166 0.31 1.14 -10.42
C LYS A 166 1.30 2.31 -10.51
N ASP A 167 0.81 3.54 -10.36
CA ASP A 167 1.65 4.73 -10.55
C ASP A 167 2.68 4.87 -9.42
N ALA A 168 2.30 4.56 -8.19
CA ALA A 168 3.21 4.51 -7.04
C ALA A 168 4.37 3.54 -7.27
N ILE A 169 4.07 2.32 -7.72
CA ILE A 169 5.06 1.27 -7.99
C ILE A 169 5.98 1.67 -9.15
N LEU A 170 5.44 2.22 -10.25
CA LEU A 170 6.24 2.66 -11.38
C LEU A 170 7.18 3.82 -11.01
N LYS A 171 6.72 4.80 -10.21
CA LYS A 171 7.58 5.87 -9.70
C LYS A 171 8.67 5.33 -8.79
N ALA A 172 8.37 4.32 -7.98
CA ALA A 172 9.34 3.68 -7.10
C ALA A 172 10.44 2.95 -7.87
N PHE A 173 10.09 2.16 -8.90
CA PHE A 173 11.07 1.54 -9.79
C PHE A 173 11.92 2.56 -10.55
N LEU A 174 11.32 3.66 -10.99
CA LEU A 174 12.08 4.73 -11.64
C LEU A 174 13.12 5.34 -10.68
N LYS A 175 12.74 5.59 -9.42
CA LYS A 175 13.64 6.09 -8.38
C LYS A 175 14.76 5.08 -8.08
N GLU A 176 14.44 3.80 -7.99
CA GLU A 176 15.44 2.74 -7.82
C GLU A 176 16.46 2.74 -8.96
N SER A 177 16.00 2.80 -10.21
CA SER A 177 16.89 2.85 -11.39
C SER A 177 17.80 4.09 -11.38
N GLN A 178 17.33 5.23 -10.88
CA GLN A 178 18.12 6.44 -10.75
C GLN A 178 19.22 6.29 -9.67
N LEU A 179 18.89 5.68 -8.54
CA LEU A 179 19.86 5.43 -7.46
C LEU A 179 20.95 4.44 -7.89
N VAL A 180 20.58 3.38 -8.61
CA VAL A 180 21.54 2.39 -9.13
C VAL A 180 22.51 3.01 -10.15
N LYS A 181 22.07 4.01 -10.93
CA LYS A 181 22.95 4.72 -11.88
C LYS A 181 23.92 5.70 -11.21
N GLN A 182 23.65 6.08 -9.97
CA GLN A 182 24.45 7.06 -9.20
C GLN A 182 25.47 6.41 -8.27
N GLY A 183 25.30 5.12 -7.94
CA GLY A 183 26.23 4.33 -7.13
C GLY A 183 27.19 3.53 -8.00
#